data_AF-A0A819IPG4-F1
#
_entry.id   AF-A0A819IPG4-F1
#
_cell.length_a   1.000
_cell.length_b   1.000
_cell.length_c   1.000
_cell.angle_alpha   90.00
_cell.angle_beta   90.00
_cell.angle_gamma   90.00
#
_symmetry.space_group_name_H-M   'P 1'
#
loop_
_entity.id
_entity.type
_entity.pdbx_description
1 polymer ?
#
loop_
_entity_poly.entity_id
_entity_poly.type
_entity_poly.pdbx_seq_one_letter_code
_entity_poly.pdbx_strand_id
1 'polypeptide(L)' 'AKIATGETLMFLDSHVEVLNGWLLYLLEEIQKDRKTIVCPIIDVLTWDAFQLLQGATDIFGTF' A
#
# COMPACT_ATOMS: atom_id res chain seq x y z
N ALA A 1 11.21 -11.25 -6.48
CA ALA A 1 12.23 -10.61 -5.65
C ALA A 1 13.66 -10.72 -6.21
N LYS A 2 14.15 -11.90 -6.63
CA LYS A 2 15.58 -12.12 -6.99
C LYS A 2 16.19 -11.20 -8.07
N ILE A 3 15.39 -10.64 -8.97
CA ILE A 3 15.85 -9.72 -10.03
C ILE A 3 15.67 -8.24 -9.68
N ALA A 4 15.03 -7.92 -8.56
CA ALA A 4 14.77 -6.54 -8.16
C ALA A 4 16.07 -5.87 -7.70
N THR A 5 16.28 -4.63 -8.13
CA THR A 5 17.51 -3.86 -7.85
C THR A 5 17.32 -2.78 -6.79
N GLY A 6 16.08 -2.54 -6.35
CA GLY A 6 15.77 -1.54 -5.32
C GLY A 6 16.12 -2.00 -3.90
N GLU A 7 16.36 -1.03 -3.01
CA GLU A 7 16.69 -1.28 -1.60
C GLU A 7 15.50 -1.80 -0.78
N THR A 8 14.28 -1.52 -1.25
CA THR A 8 13.03 -1.92 -0.62
C THR A 8 12.16 -2.62 -1.65
N LEU A 9 11.58 -3.75 -1.28
CA LEU A 9 10.64 -4.49 -2.12
C LEU A 9 9.21 -4.08 -1.79
N MET A 10 8.42 -3.85 -2.82
CA MET A 10 7.00 -3.54 -2.73
C MET A 10 6.23 -4.53 -3.61
N PHE A 11 5.18 -5.11 -3.04
CA PHE A 11 4.32 -6.05 -3.73
C PHE A 11 2.95 -5.40 -3.90
N LEU A 12 2.51 -5.30 -5.15
CA LEU A 12 1.18 -4.81 -5.52
C LEU A 12 0.47 -5.91 -6.29
N ASP A 13 -0.84 -6.00 -6.10
CA ASP A 13 -1.66 -6.86 -6.94
C ASP A 13 -1.77 -6.26 -8.36
N SER A 14 -2.14 -7.10 -9.33
CA SER A 14 -2.25 -6.70 -10.74
C SER A 14 -3.38 -5.71 -11.02
N HIS A 15 -4.35 -5.60 -10.11
CA HIS A 15 -5.56 -4.79 -10.23
C HIS A 15 -5.70 -3.80 -9.07
N VAL A 16 -4.68 -2.96 -8.86
CA VAL A 16 -4.71 -1.89 -7.85
C VAL A 16 -4.54 -0.53 -8.51
N GLU A 17 -5.15 0.49 -7.91
CA GLU A 17 -4.90 1.89 -8.25
C GLU A 17 -4.30 2.61 -7.04
N VAL A 18 -3.35 3.49 -7.30
CA VAL A 18 -2.61 4.20 -6.25
C VAL A 18 -2.94 5.68 -6.26
N LEU A 19 -3.08 6.27 -5.07
CA LEU A 19 -3.34 7.70 -4.91
C LEU A 19 -2.04 8.51 -4.87
N ASN A 20 -2.13 9.81 -5.16
CA ASN A 20 -0.97 10.69 -5.06
C ASN A 20 -0.43 10.72 -3.62
N GLY A 21 0.89 10.55 -3.48
CA GLY A 21 1.58 10.60 -2.19
C GLY A 21 1.55 9.32 -1.36
N TRP A 22 0.90 8.25 -1.84
CA TRP A 22 0.72 7.00 -1.09
C TRP A 22 2.03 6.33 -0.62
N LEU A 23 3.11 6.46 -1.40
CA LEU A 23 4.35 5.72 -1.17
C LEU A 23 5.28 6.37 -0.12
N LEU A 24 5.24 7.70 0.01
CA LEU A 24 6.25 8.45 0.77
C LEU A 24 6.24 8.06 2.26
N TYR A 25 5.05 8.00 2.85
CA TYR A 25 4.87 7.62 4.25
C TYR A 25 5.31 6.18 4.53
N LEU A 26 5.00 5.24 3.62
CA LEU A 26 5.39 3.85 3.76
C LEU A 26 6.91 3.68 3.76
N LEU A 27 7.61 4.40 2.87
CA LEU A 27 9.07 4.36 2.82
C LEU A 27 9.71 5.03 4.04
N GLU A 28 9.10 6.09 4.60
CA GLU A 28 9.59 6.74 5.81
C GLU A 28 9.58 5.77 7.01
N GLU A 29 8.51 4.98 7.18
CA GLU A 29 8.42 3.99 8.25
C GLU A 29 9.45 2.86 8.10
N ILE A 30 9.69 2.38 6.87
CA ILE A 30 10.74 1.39 6.59
C ILE A 30 12.15 1.98 6.83
N GLN A 31 12.34 3.28 6.62
CA GLN A 31 13.61 3.94 6.92
C GLN A 31 13.87 4.05 8.43
N LYS A 32 12.83 4.21 9.25
CA LYS A 32 12.96 4.24 10.73
C LYS A 32 13.44 2.91 11.29
N ASP A 33 12.92 1.79 10.78
CA ASP A 33 13.40 0.44 11.13
C ASP A 33 13.30 -0.52 9.92
N ARG A 34 14.45 -1.07 9.51
CA ARG A 34 14.59 -2.00 8.39
C ARG A 34 13.95 -3.37 8.62
N LYS A 35 13.51 -3.67 9.86
CA LYS A 35 12.74 -4.88 10.18
C LYS A 35 11.23 -4.65 10.10
N THR A 36 10.79 -3.42 9.91
CA THR A 36 9.37 -3.08 9.78
C THR A 36 8.85 -3.46 8.41
N ILE A 37 7.66 -4.07 8.40
CA ILE A 37 6.86 -4.31 7.21
C ILE A 37 5.62 -3.44 7.35
N VAL A 38 5.32 -2.65 6.33
CA VAL A 38 4.17 -1.73 6.31
C VAL A 38 3.17 -2.13 5.23
N CYS A 39 1.90 -1.82 5.46
CA CYS A 39 0.81 -2.01 4.52
C CYS A 39 -0.01 -0.73 4.45
N PRO A 40 -0.33 -0.19 3.26
CA PRO A 40 -1.25 0.92 3.15
C PRO A 40 -2.68 0.48 3.52
N ILE A 41 -3.52 1.46 3.81
CA ILE A 41 -4.97 1.26 3.81
C ILE A 41 -5.39 0.84 2.39
N ILE A 42 -6.20 -0.22 2.30
CA ILE A 42 -6.68 -0.76 1.04
C ILE A 42 -8.13 -0.30 0.86
N ASP A 43 -8.33 0.70 0.01
CA ASP A 43 -9.66 1.14 -0.43
C ASP A 43 -10.26 0.14 -1.43
N VAL A 44 -11.59 0.17 -1.58
CA VAL A 44 -12.31 -0.70 -2.50
C VAL A 44 -12.59 0.05 -3.80
N LEU A 45 -12.09 -0.46 -4.91
CA LEU A 45 -12.49 -0.03 -6.25
C LEU A 45 -13.55 -0.98 -6.79
N THR A 46 -14.76 -0.49 -7.06
CA THR A 46 -15.82 -1.36 -7.57
C THR A 46 -15.54 -1.80 -9.00
N TRP A 47 -15.77 -3.09 -9.29
CA TRP A 47 -15.45 -3.67 -10.59
C TRP A 47 -16.43 -3.27 -11.71
N ASP A 48 -17.61 -2.79 -11.36
CA ASP A 48 -18.70 -2.47 -12.27
C ASP A 48 -18.64 -1.02 -12.78
N ALA A 49 -18.35 -0.08 -11.89
CA ALA A 49 -18.40 1.36 -12.16
C ALA A 49 -17.07 2.08 -11.87
N PHE A 50 -16.03 1.36 -11.46
CA PHE A 50 -14.72 1.92 -11.06
C PHE A 50 -14.86 3.04 -10.03
N GLN A 51 -15.79 2.85 -9.08
CA GLN A 51 -16.02 3.83 -8.02
C GLN A 51 -15.10 3.52 -6.84
N LEU A 52 -14.42 4.56 -6.35
CA LEU A 52 -13.60 4.46 -5.15
C LEU A 52 -14.52 4.56 -3.92
N LEU A 53 -14.56 3.49 -3.15
CA LEU A 53 -15.18 3.42 -1.84
C LEU A 53 -14.07 3.41 -0.81
N GLN A 54 -14.01 4.45 0.03
CA GLN A 54 -13.02 4.52 1.10
C GLN A 54 -13.22 3.33 2.06
N GLY A 55 -12.13 2.62 2.31
CA GLY A 55 -12.10 1.51 3.25
C GLY A 55 -12.48 1.99 4.66
N ALA A 56 -13.18 1.15 5.42
CA ALA A 56 -13.50 1.48 6.81
C ALA A 56 -12.20 1.62 7.63
N THR A 57 -12.10 2.66 8.45
CA THR A 57 -10.96 2.86 9.37
C THR A 57 -11.04 1.98 10.63
N ASP A 58 -12.14 1.24 10.80
CA ASP A 58 -12.45 0.48 12.01
C ASP A 58 -12.03 -1.00 11.93
N ILE A 59 -11.21 -1.35 10.93
CA ILE A 59 -10.66 -2.71 10.76
C ILE A 59 -9.30 -2.81 11.44
N PHE A 60 -9.14 -3.81 12.31
CA PHE A 60 -7.86 -4.09 12.97
C PHE A 60 -6.75 -4.33 11.94
N GLY A 61 -5.75 -3.45 11.90
CA GLY A 61 -4.60 -3.53 10.99
C GLY A 61 -4.41 -2.34 10.05
N THR A 62 -5.35 -1.39 10.01
CA THR A 62 -5.18 -0.11 9.32
C THR A 62 -4.51 0.89 10.29
N PHE A 63 -3.23 1.21 10.09
CA PHE A 63 -2.47 2.19 10.85
C PHE A 63 -2.02 3.34 9.95
#